data_AF-A0A1X7STT1-F1
#
_entry.id   AF-A0A1X7STT1-F1
#
_cell.length_a   1.000
_cell.length_b   1.000
_cell.length_c   1.000
_cell.angle_alpha   90.00
_cell.angle_beta   90.00
_cell.angle_gamma   90.00
#
_symmetry.space_group_name_H-M   'P 1'
#
loop_
_entity.id
_entity.type
_entity.pdbx_description
1 polymer ?
#
loop_
_entity_poly.entity_id
_entity_poly.type
_entity_poly.pdbx_seq_one_letter_code
_entity_poly.pdbx_strand_id
1 'polypeptide(L)' 'VYCDMENDGGGWTVFRRRQHGSVDFFRYWTDYENGFGNITGEFWLGLSKIHRLTKEGSNALRVDLRDFEGNTA' A
#
# COMPACT_ATOMS: atom_id res chain seq x y z
N VAL A 1 5.90 -7.71 -4.79
CA VAL A 1 5.49 -6.30 -4.62
C VAL A 1 4.58 -5.92 -5.77
N TYR A 2 3.64 -4.99 -5.60
CA TYR A 2 2.86 -4.43 -6.71
C TYR A 2 3.49 -3.10 -7.10
N CYS A 3 3.68 -2.89 -8.40
CA CYS A 3 4.23 -1.65 -8.93
C CYS A 3 3.15 -0.93 -9.74
N ASP A 4 2.93 0.34 -9.44
CA ASP A 4 2.17 1.23 -10.31
C ASP A 4 3.15 1.90 -11.28
N MET A 5 2.98 1.57 -12.56
CA MET A 5 3.84 2.00 -13.66
C MET A 5 3.16 3.03 -14.57
N GLU A 6 1.91 3.39 -14.27
CA GLU A 6 1.08 4.22 -15.14
C GLU A 6 0.86 5.62 -14.56
N ASN A 7 0.63 5.72 -13.25
CA ASN A 7 0.32 7.01 -12.64
C ASN A 7 1.58 7.82 -12.28
N ASP A 8 1.55 9.12 -12.55
CA ASP A 8 2.60 10.10 -12.20
C ASP A 8 4.01 9.63 -12.59
N GLY A 9 4.18 9.27 -13.86
CA GLY A 9 5.47 8.80 -14.40
C GLY A 9 5.85 7.36 -14.01
N GLY A 10 5.05 6.67 -13.19
CA GLY A 10 5.26 5.28 -12.81
C GLY A 10 6.42 5.07 -11.84
N GLY A 11 6.74 3.80 -11.56
CA GLY A 11 7.82 3.41 -10.65
C GLY A 11 7.42 3.43 -9.17
N TRP A 12 6.12 3.48 -8.87
CA TRP A 12 5.63 3.53 -7.51
C TRP A 12 5.48 2.12 -6.93
N THR A 13 6.15 1.85 -5.80
CA THR A 13 5.94 0.61 -5.04
C THR A 13 4.73 0.79 -4.11
N VAL A 14 3.67 0.02 -4.35
CA VAL A 14 2.46 0.08 -3.51
C VAL A 14 2.68 -0.75 -2.25
N PHE A 15 2.51 -0.12 -1.07
CA PHE A 15 2.63 -0.80 0.22
C PHE A 15 1.30 -1.00 0.97
N ARG A 16 0.24 -0.28 0.58
CA ARG A 16 -1.12 -0.42 1.11
C ARG A 16 -2.14 -0.19 0.00
N ARG A 17 -3.19 -1.02 -0.06
CA ARG A 17 -4.36 -0.79 -0.94
C ARG A 17 -5.67 -1.14 -0.24
N ARG A 18 -6.66 -0.25 -0.35
CA ARG A 18 -8.06 -0.44 0.06
C ARG A 18 -8.97 -0.17 -1.15
N GLN A 19 -10.00 -0.98 -1.34
CA GLN A 19 -10.90 -0.86 -2.50
C GLN A 19 -12.32 -1.33 -2.22
N HIS A 20 -12.53 -2.44 -1.50
CA HIS A 20 -13.87 -3.02 -1.32
C HIS A 20 -14.06 -3.80 0.00
N GLY A 21 -13.11 -3.75 0.93
CA GLY A 21 -13.28 -4.30 2.28
C GLY A 21 -13.23 -5.83 2.38
N SER A 22 -12.66 -6.52 1.39
CA SER A 22 -12.44 -7.99 1.44
C SER A 22 -11.41 -8.45 2.47
N VAL A 23 -10.51 -7.56 2.89
CA VAL A 23 -9.46 -7.88 3.85
C VAL A 23 -9.71 -7.09 5.12
N ASP A 24 -9.73 -7.79 6.25
CA ASP A 24 -9.78 -7.16 7.57
C ASP A 24 -8.42 -6.51 7.90
N PHE A 25 -8.45 -5.22 8.24
CA PHE A 25 -7.30 -4.41 8.65
C PHE A 25 -7.24 -4.20 10.16
N PHE A 26 -8.22 -4.67 10.93
CA PHE A 26 -8.15 -4.67 12.39
C PHE A 26 -7.36 -5.88 12.86
N ARG A 27 -6.03 -5.73 12.83
CA ARG A 27 -5.06 -6.82 13.01
C ARG A 27 -4.06 -6.51 14.14
N TYR A 28 -3.36 -7.54 14.59
CA TYR A 28 -2.34 -7.39 15.64
C TYR A 28 -1.04 -6.80 15.07
N TRP A 29 -0.17 -6.37 15.97
CA TRP A 29 1.15 -5.83 15.62
C TRP A 29 1.92 -6.74 14.66
N THR A 30 2.00 -8.03 14.96
CA THR A 30 2.76 -9.01 14.18
C THR A 30 2.26 -9.13 12.74
N ASP A 31 0.95 -8.94 12.51
CA ASP A 31 0.38 -8.90 11.16
C ASP A 31 0.84 -7.64 10.42
N TYR A 32 0.84 -6.48 11.08
CA TYR A 32 1.34 -5.23 10.50
C TYR A 32 2.85 -5.25 10.26
N GLU A 33 3.61 -5.95 11.09
CA GLU A 33 5.03 -6.16 10.89
C GLU A 33 5.32 -7.01 9.65
N ASN A 34 4.64 -8.16 9.55
CA ASN A 34 4.86 -9.16 8.50
C ASN A 34 4.16 -8.82 7.17
N GLY A 35 3.03 -8.12 7.21
CA GLY A 35 2.15 -7.90 6.07
C GLY A 35 1.02 -8.92 5.98
N PHE A 36 -0.07 -8.54 5.32
CA PHE A 36 -1.27 -9.36 5.15
C PHE A 36 -2.05 -8.96 3.90
N GLY A 37 -3.01 -9.80 3.49
CA GLY A 37 -3.85 -9.59 2.32
C GLY A 37 -3.24 -10.16 1.02
N ASN A 38 -3.72 -9.68 -0.13
CA ASN A 38 -3.29 -10.14 -1.45
C ASN A 38 -2.80 -8.97 -2.30
N ILE A 39 -1.61 -9.09 -2.89
CA ILE A 39 -0.97 -8.05 -3.68
C ILE A 39 -1.76 -7.66 -4.94
N THR A 40 -2.63 -8.55 -5.44
CA THR A 40 -3.55 -8.27 -6.55
C THR A 40 -4.85 -7.58 -6.11
N GLY A 41 -5.08 -7.42 -4.80
CA GLY A 41 -6.28 -6.83 -4.22
C GLY A 41 -5.96 -5.91 -3.04
N GLU A 42 -6.65 -6.08 -1.92
CA GLU A 42 -6.36 -5.34 -0.69
C GLU A 42 -5.21 -5.99 0.09
N PHE A 43 -4.24 -5.19 0.50
CA PHE A 43 -3.10 -5.68 1.27
C PHE A 43 -2.40 -4.59 2.07
N TRP A 44 -1.58 -5.05 2.99
CA TRP A 44 -0.54 -4.31 3.69
C TRP A 44 0.79 -5.03 3.51
N LEU A 45 1.81 -4.35 3.00
CA LEU A 45 3.08 -4.96 2.62
C LEU A 45 3.89 -5.51 3.81
N GLY A 46 3.73 -4.89 4.98
CA GLY A 46 4.47 -5.20 6.21
C GLY A 46 5.51 -4.14 6.55
N LEU A 47 5.52 -3.68 7.81
CA LEU A 47 6.42 -2.64 8.30
C LEU A 47 7.89 -3.02 8.12
N SER A 48 8.27 -4.29 8.35
CA SER A 48 9.65 -4.74 8.17
C SER A 48 10.12 -4.61 6.72
N LYS A 49 9.22 -4.78 5.74
CA LYS A 49 9.53 -4.58 4.33
C LYS A 49 9.57 -3.09 3.97
N ILE A 50 8.60 -2.32 4.46
CA ILE A 50 8.55 -0.86 4.25
C ILE A 50 9.83 -0.21 4.80
N HIS A 51 10.23 -0.54 6.03
CA HIS A 51 11.46 -0.06 6.63
C HIS A 51 12.68 -0.39 5.76
N ARG A 52 12.80 -1.62 5.25
CA ARG A 52 13.92 -1.98 4.35
C ARG A 52 13.94 -1.16 3.06
N LEU A 53 12.78 -0.78 2.52
CA LEU A 53 12.67 0.06 1.32
C LEU A 53 13.01 1.52 1.61
N THR A 54 12.59 2.04 2.75
CA THR A 54 12.66 3.48 3.05
C THR A 54 13.84 3.89 3.91
N LYS A 55 14.59 2.94 4.49
CA LYS A 55 15.73 3.20 5.38
C LYS A 55 16.83 4.00 4.68
N GLU A 56 17.03 3.78 3.38
CA GLU A 56 18.15 4.34 2.63
C GLU A 56 17.64 5.23 1.49
N GLY A 57 18.24 6.41 1.34
CA GLY A 57 17.87 7.39 0.32
C GLY A 57 16.64 8.23 0.67
N SER A 58 16.33 9.18 -0.22
CA SER A 58 15.12 10.01 -0.13
C SER A 58 13.99 9.34 -0.88
N ASN A 59 12.85 9.17 -0.21
CA ASN A 59 11.65 8.58 -0.77
C ASN A 59 10.51 9.60 -0.77
N ALA A 60 9.68 9.59 -1.81
CA ALA A 60 8.42 10.32 -1.82
C ALA A 60 7.27 9.40 -1.42
N LEU A 61 6.30 9.93 -0.67
CA LEU A 61 5.06 9.23 -0.34
C LEU A 61 3.91 9.87 -1.12
N ARG A 62 3.15 9.03 -1.80
CA ARG A 62 1.91 9.40 -2.49
C ARG A 62 0.74 8.62 -1.90
N VAL A 63 -0.41 9.28 -1.79
CA VAL A 63 -1.65 8.70 -1.29
C VAL A 63 -2.77 9.05 -2.25
N ASP A 64 -3.28 8.04 -2.96
CA ASP A 64 -4.44 8.20 -3.84
C ASP A 64 -5.72 7.89 -3.05
N LEU A 65 -6.69 8.80 -3.14
CA LEU A 65 -7.99 8.64 -2.46
C LEU A 65 -9.12 8.66 -3.48
N ARG A 66 -10.17 7.89 -3.18
CA ARG A 66 -11.44 7.91 -3.92
C ARG A 66 -12.60 7.82 -2.94
N ASP A 67 -13.62 8.66 -3.11
CA ASP A 67 -14.87 8.57 -2.36
C ASP A 67 -15.87 7.57 -2.97
N PHE A 68 -17.06 7.44 -2.38
CA PHE A 68 -18.06 6.47 -2.84
C PHE A 68 -18.80 6.95 -4.11
N GLU A 69 -18.83 8.25 -4.35
CA GLU A 69 -19.37 8.89 -5.54
C GLU A 69 -18.39 8.82 -6.74
N GLY A 70 -17.13 8.43 -6.50
CA GLY A 70 -16.11 8.22 -7.51
C GLY A 70 -15.15 9.39 -7.72
N ASN A 71 -15.24 10.46 -6.92
CA ASN A 71 -14.29 11.57 -6.95
C ASN A 71 -12.93 11.15 -6.40
N THR A 72 -11.85 11.66 -7.00
CA THR A 72 -10.47 11.32 -6.64
C THR A 72 -9.68 12.55 -6.17
N ALA A 73 -8.76 12.34 -5.23
CA ALA A 73 -7.81 13.34 -4.74
C ALA A 73 -6.37 12.85 -4.89
#